data_AF-A0A2E5R791-F1
#
_entry.id   AF-A0A2E5R791-F1
#
_cell.length_a   1.000
_cell.length_b   1.000
_cell.length_c   1.000
_cell.angle_alpha   90.00
_cell.angle_beta   90.00
_cell.angle_gamma   90.00
#
_symmetry.space_group_name_H-M   'P 1'
#
loop_
_entity.id
_entity.type
_entity.pdbx_description
1 polymer ?
#
loop_
_entity_poly.entity_id
_entity_poly.type
_entity_poly.pdbx_seq_one_letter_code
_entity_poly.pdbx_strand_id
1 'polypeptide(L)' 'MSKIIKIKNLKKLKINKCPICKKGVTINFDPFCSKKCSDIDLYNWISEEYYFPENNKSQSE' A
#
# COMPACT_ATOMS: atom_id res chain seq x y z
N MET A 1 -34.21 0.33 23.74
CA MET A 1 -33.23 -0.74 23.97
C MET A 1 -32.65 -1.14 22.61
N SER A 2 -31.33 -1.04 22.51
CA SER A 2 -30.47 -1.40 21.38
C SER A 2 -30.88 -0.82 20.01
N LYS A 3 -30.36 0.39 19.74
CA LYS A 3 -30.18 0.94 18.40
C LYS A 3 -29.50 -0.14 17.53
N ILE A 4 -30.27 -0.84 16.71
CA ILE A 4 -29.74 -1.55 15.55
C ILE A 4 -29.26 -0.45 14.60
N ILE A 5 -28.00 -0.06 14.78
CA ILE A 5 -27.34 0.94 13.96
C ILE A 5 -27.31 0.37 12.53
N LYS A 6 -28.12 0.98 11.68
CA LYS A 6 -28.16 0.86 10.21
C LYS A 6 -26.78 0.44 9.66
N ILE A 7 -26.62 -0.83 9.26
CA ILE A 7 -25.47 -1.35 8.48
C ILE A 7 -25.59 -0.83 7.02
N LYS A 8 -25.82 0.48 6.85
CA LYS A 8 -25.94 1.16 5.56
C LYS A 8 -24.59 1.78 5.18
N ASN A 9 -23.49 1.02 5.20
CA ASN A 9 -22.26 1.37 4.47
C ASN A 9 -21.15 0.30 4.53
N LEU A 10 -21.42 -0.94 4.14
CA LEU A 10 -20.36 -1.87 3.70
C LEU A 10 -19.84 -1.50 2.28
N LYS A 11 -19.96 -0.22 1.89
CA LYS A 11 -19.58 0.27 0.57
C LYS A 11 -18.05 0.38 0.54
N LYS A 12 -17.43 -0.74 0.17
CA LYS A 12 -16.04 -0.87 -0.25
C LYS A 12 -15.05 -0.79 0.92
N LEU A 13 -14.95 -1.87 1.70
CA LEU A 13 -13.71 -2.18 2.41
C LEU A 13 -12.64 -2.34 1.33
N LYS A 14 -11.83 -1.30 1.10
CA LYS A 14 -10.74 -1.34 0.14
C LYS A 14 -9.69 -2.27 0.74
N ILE A 15 -9.73 -3.55 0.34
CA ILE A 15 -8.69 -4.51 0.69
C ILE A 15 -7.42 -3.98 0.03
N ASN A 16 -6.52 -3.43 0.85
CA ASN A 16 -5.23 -2.97 0.36
C ASN A 16 -4.53 -4.17 -0.29
N LYS A 17 -3.96 -3.95 -1.48
CA LYS A 17 -3.13 -4.94 -2.16
C LYS A 17 -1.69 -4.66 -1.76
N CYS A 18 -0.92 -5.72 -1.54
CA CYS A 18 0.50 -5.61 -1.25
C CYS A 18 1.21 -4.82 -2.37
N PRO A 19 1.97 -3.75 -2.05
CA PRO A 19 2.64 -2.93 -3.07
C PRO A 19 3.70 -3.72 -3.84
N ILE A 20 4.32 -4.71 -3.20
CA ILE A 20 5.38 -5.55 -3.80
C ILE A 20 4.83 -6.60 -4.77
N CYS A 21 3.79 -7.34 -4.38
CA CYS A 21 3.33 -8.51 -5.14
C CYS A 21 1.84 -8.51 -5.52
N LYS A 22 1.09 -7.47 -5.15
CA LYS A 22 -0.34 -7.26 -5.47
C LYS A 22 -1.32 -8.29 -4.89
N LYS A 23 -0.86 -9.20 -4.04
CA LYS A 23 -1.70 -10.12 -3.26
C LYS A 23 -2.50 -9.37 -2.19
N GLY A 24 -3.52 -10.01 -1.64
CA GLY A 24 -4.29 -9.45 -0.52
C GLY A 24 -3.39 -9.22 0.70
N VAL A 25 -3.59 -8.08 1.37
CA VAL A 25 -2.91 -7.77 2.63
C VAL A 25 -3.46 -8.63 3.75
N THR A 26 -2.58 -9.03 4.65
CA THR A 26 -2.93 -9.74 5.89
C THR A 26 -2.81 -8.77 7.06
N ILE A 27 -3.71 -8.85 8.04
CA ILE A 27 -3.76 -7.94 9.20
C ILE A 27 -2.39 -7.84 9.91
N ASN A 28 -1.69 -8.96 10.07
CA ASN A 28 -0.41 -9.01 10.78
C ASN A 28 0.75 -8.35 10.02
N PHE A 29 0.59 -8.10 8.71
CA PHE A 29 1.65 -7.59 7.85
C PHE A 29 1.23 -6.35 7.06
N ASP A 30 0.11 -5.68 7.37
CA ASP A 30 -0.36 -4.46 6.70
C ASP A 30 0.75 -3.40 6.67
N PRO A 31 1.18 -2.88 5.50
CA PRO A 31 0.57 -2.90 4.15
C PRO A 31 0.97 -4.02 3.18
N PHE A 32 1.63 -5.07 3.65
CA PHE A 32 2.12 -6.21 2.88
C PHE A 32 1.31 -7.49 3.11
N CYS A 33 1.57 -8.51 2.29
CA CYS A 33 0.94 -9.82 2.43
C CYS A 33 1.75 -10.81 3.30
N SER A 34 3.00 -10.47 3.65
CA SER A 34 3.91 -11.35 4.39
C SER A 34 5.18 -10.61 4.82
N LYS A 35 5.92 -11.19 5.79
CA LYS A 35 7.27 -10.73 6.18
C LYS A 35 8.21 -10.60 4.99
N LYS A 36 8.22 -11.58 4.08
CA LYS A 36 9.08 -11.56 2.88
C LYS A 36 8.87 -10.30 2.03
N CYS A 37 7.64 -9.85 1.85
CA CYS A 37 7.37 -8.62 1.09
C CYS A 37 7.80 -7.35 1.85
N SER A 38 7.71 -7.35 3.18
CA SER A 38 8.25 -6.25 4.00
C SER A 38 9.77 -6.17 3.88
N ASP A 39 10.47 -7.31 3.88
CA ASP A 39 11.93 -7.34 3.77
C ASP A 39 12.41 -6.89 2.37
N ILE A 40 11.66 -7.23 1.30
CA ILE A 40 11.94 -6.76 -0.06
C ILE A 40 11.76 -5.24 -0.16
N ASP A 41 10.69 -4.71 0.40
CA ASP A 41 10.43 -3.26 0.42
C ASP A 41 11.56 -2.51 1.13
N LEU A 42 12.01 -3.04 2.28
CA LEU A 42 13.16 -2.53 3.02
C LEU A 42 14.44 -2.57 2.18
N TYR A 43 14.70 -3.68 1.48
CA TYR A 43 15.86 -3.80 0.60
C TYR A 43 15.84 -2.75 -0.52
N ASN A 44 14.70 -2.56 -1.19
CA ASN A 44 14.57 -1.57 -2.26
C ASN A 44 14.83 -0.15 -1.73
N TRP A 45 14.42 0.13 -0.50
CA TRP A 45 14.66 1.43 0.14
C TRP A 45 16.14 1.65 0.46
N ILE A 46 16.80 0.65 1.03
CA ILE A 46 18.24 0.72 1.37
C ILE A 46 19.11 0.73 0.10
N SER A 47 18.66 0.09 -0.97
CA SER A 47 19.42 -0.02 -2.22
C SER A 47 19.28 1.21 -3.14
N GLU A 48 18.59 2.27 -2.69
CA GLU A 48 18.27 3.47 -3.48
C GLU A 48 17.61 3.17 -4.84
N GLU A 49 16.97 2.01 -5.00
CA GLU A 49 16.29 1.61 -6.24
C GLU A 49 14.98 2.38 -6.48
N TYR A 50 14.58 3.23 -5.53
CA TYR A 50 13.42 4.09 -5.68
C TYR A 50 13.72 5.26 -6.61
N TYR A 51 13.55 5.02 -7.91
CA TYR A 51 13.68 6.03 -8.93
C TYR A 51 12.48 6.98 -8.91
N PHE A 52 12.72 8.26 -8.62
CA PHE A 52 11.76 9.32 -8.93
C PHE A 52 11.90 9.63 -10.42
N PRO A 53 10.84 9.47 -11.23
CA PRO A 53 10.89 9.93 -12.60
C PRO A 53 11.11 11.45 -12.60
N GLU A 54 12.26 11.89 -13.08
CA GLU A 54 12.46 13.28 -13.47
C GLU A 54 11.48 13.56 -14.61
N ASN A 55 10.35 14.17 -14.25
CA ASN A 55 9.51 14.81 -15.22
C ASN A 55 10.34 15.96 -15.78
N ASN A 56 10.96 15.76 -16.95
CA ASN A 56 11.61 16.78 -17.75
C ASN A 56 10.64 17.94 -18.02
N LYS A 57 10.45 18.81 -17.04
CA LYS A 57 9.98 20.17 -17.24
C LYS A 57 11.24 20.99 -17.28
N SER A 58 11.68 21.23 -18.51
CA SER A 58 12.61 22.29 -18.90
C SER A 58 12.66 23.39 -17.85
N GLN A 59 13.78 23.48 -17.13
CA GLN A 59 14.19 24.73 -16.50
C GLN A 59 14.43 25.72 -17.65
N SER A 60 13.39 26.47 -18.01
CA SER A 60 13.55 27.72 -18.74
C SER A 60 13.83 28.80 -17.70
N GLU A 61 15.09 29.12 -17.50
CA GLU A 61 15.51 30.44 -17.04
C GLU A 61 15.28 31.48 -18.15
#